data_AF-A0A7I8MRI2-F1
#
_entry.id   AF-A0A7I8MRI2-F1
#
_cell.length_a   1.000
_cell.length_b   1.000
_cell.length_c   1.000
_cell.angle_alpha   90.00
_cell.angle_beta   90.00
_cell.angle_gamma   90.00
#
_symmetry.space_group_name_H-M   'P 1'
#
loop_
_entity.id
_entity.type
_entity.pdbx_description
1 polymer ?
#
loop_
_entity_poly.entity_id
_entity_poly.type
_entity_poly.pdbx_seq_one_letter_code
_entity_poly.pdbx_strand_id
1 'polypeptide(L)'
;MDAIRVLTLLLASALFITGFQLDNAIIPRSEILSGGPPKDGIPAILDPRIVDLGDAGFMYPDDPVIGVVINGQARAYPVKILNWHEVVNDTIEGVPIAVTF
;
A
#
# COMPACT_ATOMS: atom_id res chain seq x y z
N MET A 1 -20.56 -31.23 -32.38
CA MET A 1 -21.26 -30.15 -31.65
C MET A 1 -21.35 -30.61 -30.22
N ASP A 2 -20.36 -30.28 -29.39
CA ASP A 2 -20.45 -30.50 -27.94
C ASP A 2 -19.89 -29.27 -27.25
N ALA A 3 -20.82 -28.41 -26.87
CA ALA A 3 -20.61 -27.38 -25.90
C ALA A 3 -20.37 -28.02 -24.53
N ILE A 4 -19.77 -27.24 -23.61
CA ILE A 4 -19.67 -27.48 -22.17
C ILE A 4 -18.41 -28.25 -21.75
N ARG A 5 -17.31 -27.50 -21.60
CA ARG A 5 -16.40 -27.54 -20.43
C ARG A 5 -15.74 -26.17 -20.24
N VAL A 6 -16.53 -25.19 -19.82
CA VAL A 6 -16.03 -23.93 -19.26
C VAL A 6 -16.55 -23.87 -17.84
N LEU A 7 -15.72 -23.34 -16.92
CA LEU A 7 -16.05 -23.01 -15.53
C LEU A 7 -16.12 -24.25 -14.61
N THR A 8 -15.40 -24.33 -13.49
CA THR A 8 -15.12 -23.26 -12.53
C THR A 8 -13.85 -23.63 -11.77
N LEU A 9 -12.75 -22.93 -11.99
CA LEU A 9 -11.66 -22.89 -11.03
C LEU A 9 -12.07 -21.86 -9.97
N LEU A 10 -12.88 -22.28 -9.00
CA LEU A 10 -13.08 -21.52 -7.78
C LEU A 10 -11.76 -21.64 -7.02
N LEU A 11 -10.86 -20.69 -7.29
CA LEU A 11 -9.70 -20.44 -6.45
C LEU A 11 -10.29 -20.14 -5.06
N ALA A 12 -10.28 -21.14 -4.19
CA ALA A 12 -10.61 -20.94 -2.80
C ALA A 12 -9.50 -20.07 -2.20
N SER A 13 -9.59 -18.76 -2.39
CA SER A 13 -8.88 -17.74 -1.61
C SER A 13 -9.46 -17.63 -0.20
N ALA A 14 -9.88 -18.77 0.35
CA ALA A 14 -10.41 -18.87 1.69
C ALA A 14 -9.23 -18.88 2.66
N LEU A 15 -9.08 -17.74 3.33
CA LEU A 15 -8.56 -17.60 4.69
C LEU A 15 -7.24 -18.32 4.97
N PHE A 16 -6.16 -17.71 4.53
CA PHE A 16 -4.96 -17.76 5.35
C PHE A 16 -4.71 -16.37 5.92
N ILE A 17 -4.91 -16.26 7.23
CA ILE A 17 -4.35 -15.20 8.06
C ILE A 17 -2.84 -15.47 8.13
N THR A 18 -2.14 -15.44 7.00
CA THR A 18 -0.73 -15.81 6.94
C THR A 18 0.08 -14.61 7.45
N GLY A 19 0.31 -14.60 8.76
CA GLY A 19 1.33 -13.77 9.40
C GLY A 19 0.87 -12.97 10.62
N PHE A 20 -0.43 -12.82 10.86
CA PHE A 20 -0.92 -12.15 12.07
C PHE A 20 -0.98 -13.11 13.26
N GLN A 21 -0.44 -12.68 14.41
CA GLN A 21 -0.55 -13.42 15.68
C GLN A 21 -1.86 -13.03 16.38
N LEU A 22 -2.71 -14.01 16.65
CA LEU A 22 -4.05 -13.79 17.23
C LEU A 22 -4.16 -14.27 18.69
N ASP A 23 -3.04 -14.48 19.37
CA ASP A 23 -3.01 -14.99 20.75
C ASP A 23 -3.54 -13.98 21.77
N ASN A 24 -3.48 -12.69 21.45
CA ASN A 24 -3.98 -11.59 22.29
C ASN A 24 -5.30 -10.99 21.79
N ALA A 25 -6.05 -11.71 20.94
CA ALA A 25 -7.32 -11.21 20.43
C ALA A 25 -8.36 -11.09 21.56
N ILE A 26 -8.99 -9.92 21.68
CA ILE A 26 -10.07 -9.64 22.66
C ILE A 26 -11.47 -10.01 22.13
N ILE A 27 -11.55 -10.50 20.90
CA ILE A 27 -12.76 -11.00 20.24
C ILE A 27 -12.54 -12.45 19.78
N PRO A 28 -13.61 -13.25 19.57
CA PRO A 28 -13.49 -14.60 19.03
C PRO A 28 -12.75 -14.62 17.70
N ARG A 29 -11.78 -15.53 17.54
CA ARG A 29 -10.98 -15.65 16.30
C ARG A 29 -11.84 -15.92 15.06
N SER A 30 -13.00 -16.55 15.22
CA SER A 30 -13.97 -16.80 14.15
C SER A 30 -14.60 -15.52 13.59
N GLU A 31 -14.56 -14.42 14.32
CA GLU A 31 -15.04 -13.10 13.87
C GLU A 31 -13.95 -12.30 13.15
N ILE A 32 -12.70 -12.77 13.17
CA ILE A 32 -11.57 -12.13 12.48
C ILE A 32 -11.50 -12.67 11.05
N LEU A 33 -11.89 -11.83 10.10
CA LEU A 33 -11.91 -12.16 8.67
C LEU A 33 -10.66 -11.60 7.97
N SER A 34 -10.23 -12.26 6.89
CA SER A 34 -9.12 -11.77 6.06
C SER A 34 -9.57 -10.61 5.18
N GLY A 35 -8.75 -9.55 5.14
CA GLY A 35 -8.92 -8.42 4.22
C GLY A 35 -8.36 -8.66 2.81
N GLY A 36 -7.75 -9.82 2.56
CA GLY A 36 -7.13 -10.16 1.28
C GLY A 36 -5.60 -10.24 1.38
N PRO A 37 -4.87 -9.11 1.48
CA PRO A 37 -3.42 -9.13 1.67
C PRO A 37 -3.02 -9.83 2.99
N PRO A 38 -1.96 -10.66 3.00
CA PRO A 38 -1.38 -11.17 4.24
C PRO A 38 -0.68 -10.05 5.01
N LYS A 39 -0.18 -10.37 6.21
CA LYS A 39 0.70 -9.45 6.93
C LYS A 39 1.89 -9.08 6.03
N ASP A 40 2.20 -7.79 5.94
CA ASP A 40 3.26 -7.24 5.09
C ASP A 40 3.08 -7.56 3.59
N GLY A 41 1.86 -7.92 3.17
CA GLY A 41 1.53 -8.26 1.78
C GLY A 41 1.50 -7.06 0.81
N ILE A 42 1.44 -5.85 1.36
CA ILE A 42 1.59 -4.59 0.62
C ILE A 42 2.87 -3.92 1.17
N PRO A 43 3.94 -3.85 0.37
CA PRO A 43 5.22 -3.38 0.86
C PRO A 43 5.22 -1.86 0.99
N ALA A 44 5.38 -1.37 2.21
CA ALA A 44 5.66 0.04 2.49
C ALA A 44 6.95 0.50 1.79
N ILE A 45 6.98 1.76 1.37
CA ILE A 45 8.22 2.42 0.96
C ILE A 45 8.93 2.91 2.21
N LEU A 46 10.09 2.35 2.54
CA LEU A 46 10.86 2.68 3.74
C LEU A 46 12.03 3.63 3.49
N ASP A 47 12.51 3.66 2.25
CA ASP A 47 13.60 4.53 1.79
C ASP A 47 13.18 5.12 0.44
N PRO A 48 12.42 6.24 0.44
CA PRO A 48 11.87 6.79 -0.78
C PRO A 48 12.97 7.40 -1.64
N ARG A 49 13.03 6.99 -2.91
CA ARG A 49 13.86 7.68 -3.90
C ARG A 49 13.27 9.06 -4.19
N ILE A 50 14.03 10.09 -3.84
CA ILE A 50 13.65 11.47 -4.12
C ILE A 50 14.25 11.89 -5.46
N VAL A 51 13.42 12.53 -6.28
CA VAL A 51 13.79 13.03 -7.60
C VAL A 51 13.35 14.48 -7.72
N ASP A 52 14.13 15.27 -8.46
CA ASP A 52 13.75 16.63 -8.81
C ASP A 52 12.67 16.64 -9.90
N LEU A 53 12.02 17.78 -10.10
CA LEU A 53 10.95 17.94 -11.10
C LEU A 53 11.39 17.54 -12.52
N GLY A 54 12.65 17.78 -12.89
CA GLY A 54 13.19 17.42 -14.21
C GLY A 54 13.30 15.90 -14.44
N ASP A 55 13.45 15.13 -13.37
CA ASP A 55 13.59 13.67 -13.41
C ASP A 55 12.24 12.94 -13.18
N ALA A 56 11.19 13.69 -12.83
CA ALA A 56 9.84 13.18 -12.59
C ALA A 56 9.04 12.96 -13.88
N GLY A 57 9.67 12.47 -14.96
CA GLY A 57 9.04 12.27 -16.27
C GLY A 57 7.88 11.27 -16.31
N PHE A 58 7.66 10.55 -15.20
CA PHE A 58 6.51 9.67 -15.01
C PHE A 58 5.26 10.41 -14.53
N MET A 59 5.35 11.70 -14.15
CA MET A 59 4.23 12.50 -13.65
C MET A 59 3.55 13.29 -14.77
N TYR A 60 2.23 13.43 -14.66
CA TYR A 60 1.43 14.38 -15.44
C TYR A 60 1.11 15.62 -14.60
N PRO A 61 0.85 16.79 -15.23
CA PRO A 61 0.56 18.03 -14.50
C PRO A 61 -0.64 17.97 -13.55
N ASP A 62 -1.59 17.08 -13.81
CA ASP A 62 -2.84 16.89 -13.07
C ASP A 62 -2.82 15.66 -12.13
N ASP A 63 -1.69 14.95 -12.04
CA ASP A 63 -1.57 13.83 -11.11
C ASP A 63 -1.73 14.31 -9.66
N PRO A 64 -2.64 13.71 -8.87
CA PRO A 64 -2.79 14.07 -7.48
C PRO A 64 -1.57 13.65 -6.65
N VAL A 65 -1.18 14.52 -5.73
CA VAL A 65 -0.09 14.31 -4.79
C VAL A 65 -0.54 14.66 -3.39
N ILE A 66 0.04 14.00 -2.39
CA ILE A 66 0.07 14.52 -1.02
C ILE A 66 1.29 15.44 -0.94
N GLY A 67 1.06 16.73 -0.66
CA GLY A 67 2.13 17.70 -0.44
C GLY A 67 2.49 17.79 1.04
N VAL A 68 3.78 17.72 1.37
CA VAL A 68 4.28 17.90 2.73
C VAL A 68 5.35 18.99 2.73
N VAL A 69 5.25 19.93 3.68
CA VAL A 69 6.25 20.97 3.90
C VAL A 69 6.68 20.95 5.35
N ILE A 70 7.98 20.69 5.58
CA ILE A 70 8.59 20.66 6.91
C ILE A 70 9.86 21.50 6.86
N ASN A 71 9.99 22.47 7.77
CA ASN A 71 11.16 23.35 7.89
C ASN A 71 11.56 24.03 6.57
N GLY A 72 10.59 24.34 5.70
CA GLY A 72 10.83 24.96 4.39
C GLY A 72 11.17 23.97 3.25
N GLN A 73 11.42 22.70 3.57
CA GLN A 73 11.60 21.65 2.56
C GLN A 73 10.23 21.08 2.16
N ALA A 74 9.92 21.19 0.87
CA ALA A 74 8.71 20.62 0.28
C ALA A 74 8.99 19.26 -0.36
N ARG A 75 8.04 18.32 -0.25
CA ARG A 75 7.99 17.06 -0.99
C ARG A 75 6.57 16.81 -1.50
N ALA A 76 6.49 16.13 -2.64
CA ALA A 76 5.24 15.68 -3.23
C ALA A 76 5.26 14.16 -3.35
N TYR A 77 4.23 13.50 -2.81
CA TYR A 77 4.08 12.04 -2.84
C TYR A 77 2.94 11.68 -3.79
N PRO A 78 3.22 11.09 -4.97
CA PRO A 78 2.19 10.77 -5.95
C PRO A 78 1.20 9.74 -5.41
N VAL A 79 -0.09 10.07 -5.46
CA VAL A 79 -1.16 9.14 -5.01
C VAL A 79 -1.12 7.85 -5.81
N LYS A 80 -0.78 7.91 -7.10
CA LYS A 80 -0.66 6.70 -7.93
C LYS A 80 0.44 5.74 -7.48
N ILE A 81 1.49 6.22 -6.80
CA ILE A 81 2.51 5.36 -6.19
C ILE A 81 2.00 4.84 -4.84
N LEU A 82 1.41 5.72 -4.03
CA LEU A 82 0.81 5.36 -2.75
C LEU A 82 -0.31 4.32 -2.93
N ASN A 83 -1.07 4.32 -4.02
CA ASN A 83 -2.08 3.29 -4.31
C ASN A 83 -1.53 1.85 -4.34
N TRP A 84 -0.23 1.68 -4.64
CA TRP A 84 0.41 0.36 -4.66
C TRP A 84 1.17 0.02 -3.38
N HIS A 85 1.58 1.03 -2.61
CA HIS A 85 2.45 0.88 -1.45
C HIS A 85 1.80 1.25 -0.12
N GLU A 86 0.61 1.87 -0.18
CA GLU A 86 -0.25 2.41 0.88
C GLU A 86 0.39 3.42 1.84
N VAL A 87 1.69 3.30 2.11
CA VAL A 87 2.44 4.17 3.00
C VAL A 87 3.87 4.39 2.52
N VAL A 88 4.34 5.63 2.67
CA VAL A 88 5.75 6.00 2.57
C VAL A 88 6.23 6.46 3.95
N ASN A 89 7.24 5.80 4.49
CA ASN A 89 7.99 6.27 5.64
C ASN A 89 9.17 7.11 5.13
N ASP A 90 9.24 8.35 5.56
CA ASP A 90 10.24 9.32 5.09
C ASP A 90 10.81 10.12 6.27
N THR A 91 11.92 10.81 6.04
CA THR A 91 12.50 11.77 6.96
C THR A 91 12.81 13.07 6.21
N ILE A 92 12.16 14.16 6.62
CA ILE A 92 12.39 15.50 6.06
C ILE A 92 13.04 16.35 7.14
N GLU A 93 14.26 16.85 6.89
CA GLU A 93 15.00 17.70 7.84
C GLU A 93 15.07 17.09 9.26
N GLY A 94 15.29 15.76 9.34
CA GLY A 94 15.36 15.02 10.60
C GLY A 94 14.02 14.69 11.26
N VAL A 95 12.89 15.10 10.68
CA VAL A 95 11.54 14.79 11.18
C VAL A 95 11.02 13.52 10.50
N PRO A 96 10.82 12.41 11.25
CA PRO A 96 10.24 11.19 10.70
C PRO A 96 8.74 11.39 10.45
N ILE A 97 8.27 10.96 9.28
CA ILE A 97 6.88 11.03 8.87
C ILE A 97 6.42 9.73 8.22
N ALA A 98 5.11 9.46 8.34
CA ALA A 98 4.41 8.45 7.56
C ALA A 98 3.36 9.14 6.69
N VAL A 99 3.42 8.94 5.38
CA VAL A 99 2.49 9.53 4.41
C VAL A 99 1.56 8.43 3.89
N THR A 100 0.25 8.62 4.06
CA THR A 100 -0.84 7.68 3.70
C THR A 100 -2.08 8.46 3.25
N PHE A 101 -3.08 7.78 2.66
CA PHE A 101 -4.38 8.33 2.25
C PHE A 101 -5.55 7.46 2.68
#